data_AF-A0A1H3N6I9-F1
#
_entry.id   AF-A0A1H3N6I9-F1
#
_cell.length_a   1.000
_cell.length_b   1.000
_cell.length_c   1.000
_cell.angle_alpha   90.00
_cell.angle_beta   90.00
_cell.angle_gamma   90.00
#
_symmetry.space_group_name_H-M   'P 1'
#
loop_
_entity.id
_entity.type
_entity.pdbx_description
1 polymer ?
#
loop_
_entity_poly.entity_id
_entity_poly.type
_entity_poly.pdbx_seq_one_letter_code
_entity_poly.pdbx_strand_id
1 'polypeptide(L)'
;MKFHVSIGILAGNFAAQQLAFAHLLDVAPEADFDQVEVIRRNFEARLAHFFAAGEGPETISEDTLVLILPGAKVPLVRTDHLRVVGRFPGKITRALIPEED
;
A
#
# COMPACT_ATOMS: atom_id res chain seq x y z
N MET A 1 -11.27 0.91 -17.25
CA MET A 1 -12.25 0.27 -16.35
C MET A 1 -11.73 0.37 -14.92
N LYS A 2 -12.57 0.54 -13.89
CA LYS A 2 -12.12 0.54 -12.48
C LYS A 2 -12.51 -0.79 -11.83
N PHE A 3 -11.58 -1.44 -11.14
CA PHE A 3 -11.80 -2.71 -10.44
C PHE A 3 -11.92 -2.47 -8.93
N HIS A 4 -12.89 -3.12 -8.28
CA HIS A 4 -12.99 -3.12 -6.82
C HIS A 4 -12.03 -4.15 -6.24
N VAL A 5 -11.23 -3.72 -5.26
CA VAL A 5 -10.18 -4.55 -4.64
C VAL A 5 -10.10 -4.32 -3.14
N SER A 6 -9.45 -5.24 -2.43
CA SER A 6 -9.08 -5.04 -1.02
C SER A 6 -7.61 -4.61 -0.95
N ILE A 7 -7.36 -3.39 -0.48
CA ILE A 7 -6.02 -2.81 -0.37
C ILE A 7 -5.56 -2.95 1.08
N GLY A 8 -4.43 -3.62 1.29
CA GLY A 8 -3.77 -3.66 2.59
C GLY A 8 -3.00 -2.38 2.85
N ILE A 9 -3.00 -1.88 4.08
CA ILE A 9 -2.27 -0.66 4.44
C ILE A 9 -1.36 -0.91 5.63
N LEU A 10 -0.09 -0.60 5.43
CA LEU A 10 0.90 -0.45 6.49
C LEU A 10 1.27 1.03 6.66
N ALA A 11 1.67 1.41 7.87
CA ALA A 11 2.10 2.78 8.18
C ALA A 11 3.43 2.75 8.94
N GLY A 12 4.32 3.70 8.63
CA GLY A 12 5.62 3.80 9.28
C GLY A 12 6.29 5.15 9.06
N ASN A 13 7.46 5.33 9.68
CA ASN A 13 8.23 6.56 9.54
C ASN A 13 9.54 6.29 8.80
N PHE A 14 9.69 6.91 7.63
CA PHE A 14 10.91 6.78 6.82
C PHE A 14 11.49 8.16 6.52
N ALA A 15 12.78 8.27 6.19
CA ALA A 15 13.32 9.56 5.73
C ALA A 15 12.99 9.82 4.25
N ALA A 16 12.79 8.76 3.46
CA ALA A 16 12.53 8.80 2.03
C ALA A 16 11.76 7.56 1.57
N GLN A 17 11.07 7.64 0.42
CA GLN A 17 10.30 6.50 -0.14
C GLN A 17 11.19 5.29 -0.43
N GLN A 18 12.42 5.53 -0.89
CA GLN A 18 13.39 4.49 -1.22
C GLN A 18 13.74 3.62 0.00
N LEU A 19 13.74 4.19 1.20
CA LEU A 19 13.99 3.45 2.43
C LEU A 19 12.81 2.55 2.82
N ALA A 20 11.58 2.96 2.49
CA ALA A 20 10.42 2.10 2.66
C ALA A 20 10.48 0.90 1.70
N PHE A 21 10.85 1.12 0.43
CA PHE A 21 11.06 0.02 -0.52
C PHE A 21 12.22 -0.90 -0.12
N ALA A 22 13.35 -0.35 0.37
CA ALA A 22 14.46 -1.15 0.87
C ALA A 22 14.01 -2.06 2.03
N HIS A 23 13.28 -1.50 3.00
CA HIS A 23 12.70 -2.28 4.09
C HIS A 23 11.75 -3.37 3.60
N LEU A 24 10.90 -3.08 2.61
CA LEU A 24 10.00 -4.08 2.04
C LEU A 24 10.77 -5.20 1.30
N LEU A 25 11.88 -4.88 0.62
CA LEU A 25 12.75 -5.87 -0.02
C LEU A 25 13.41 -6.79 1.01
N ASP A 26 13.80 -6.27 2.17
CA ASP A 26 14.36 -7.07 3.25
C ASP A 26 13.33 -8.03 3.87
N VAL A 27 12.06 -7.61 3.95
CA VAL A 27 10.98 -8.38 4.59
C VAL A 27 10.31 -9.37 3.62
N ALA A 28 10.19 -9.00 2.34
CA ALA A 28 9.49 -9.77 1.31
C ALA A 28 10.26 -9.66 -0.02
N PRO A 29 11.38 -10.39 -0.17
CA PRO A 29 12.23 -10.32 -1.35
C PRO A 29 11.54 -10.78 -2.65
N GLU A 30 10.48 -11.59 -2.54
CA GLU A 30 9.63 -12.07 -3.63
C GLU A 30 8.46 -11.14 -3.98
N ALA A 31 8.36 -9.98 -3.32
CA ALA A 31 7.29 -9.02 -3.56
C ALA A 31 7.30 -8.45 -4.98
N ASP A 32 6.10 -8.25 -5.53
CA ASP A 32 5.91 -7.48 -6.75
C ASP A 32 5.69 -6.00 -6.39
N PHE A 33 6.77 -5.21 -6.49
CA PHE A 33 6.72 -3.78 -6.16
C PHE A 33 5.96 -2.94 -7.18
N ASP A 34 5.61 -3.46 -8.36
CA ASP A 34 4.69 -2.78 -9.28
C ASP A 34 3.25 -2.74 -8.73
N GLN A 35 2.95 -3.58 -7.73
CA GLN A 35 1.67 -3.61 -6.99
C GLN A 35 1.77 -2.96 -5.61
N VAL A 36 2.84 -2.20 -5.34
CA VAL A 36 3.04 -1.51 -4.07
C VAL A 36 3.10 -0.02 -4.32
N GLU A 37 2.36 0.74 -3.52
CA GLU A 37 2.36 2.19 -3.56
C GLU A 37 2.86 2.74 -2.23
N VAL A 38 3.97 3.48 -2.26
CA VAL A 38 4.54 4.15 -1.08
C VAL A 38 4.19 5.63 -1.14
N ILE A 39 3.38 6.09 -0.19
CA ILE A 39 2.88 7.46 -0.12
C ILE A 39 3.49 8.16 1.09
N ARG A 40 4.09 9.34 0.89
CA ARG A 40 4.58 10.21 1.97
C ARG A 40 3.47 11.17 2.43
N ARG A 41 3.65 11.78 3.60
CA ARG A 41 2.70 12.73 4.23
C ARG A 41 2.13 13.75 3.24
N ASN A 42 0.90 14.19 3.52
CA ASN A 42 -0.06 14.79 2.58
C ASN A 42 -0.75 13.71 1.71
N PHE A 43 -1.19 12.63 2.38
CA PHE A 43 -1.71 11.42 1.74
C PHE A 43 -2.99 11.64 0.91
N GLU A 44 -3.81 12.62 1.27
CA GLU A 44 -5.18 12.80 0.78
C GLU A 44 -5.29 12.75 -0.75
N ALA A 45 -4.50 13.56 -1.45
CA ALA A 45 -4.54 13.64 -2.91
C ALA A 45 -4.22 12.28 -3.58
N ARG A 46 -3.26 11.53 -3.02
CA ARG A 46 -2.87 10.23 -3.55
C ARG A 46 -3.89 9.15 -3.18
N LEU A 47 -4.39 9.15 -1.94
CA LEU A 47 -5.41 8.22 -1.47
C LEU A 47 -6.73 8.35 -2.23
N ALA A 48 -7.08 9.56 -2.68
CA ALA A 48 -8.28 9.81 -3.49
C ALA A 48 -8.28 9.07 -4.85
N HIS A 49 -7.13 8.57 -5.32
CA HIS A 49 -7.09 7.71 -6.50
C HIS A 49 -7.57 6.29 -6.22
N PHE A 50 -7.46 5.84 -4.97
CA PHE A 50 -7.75 4.47 -4.54
C PHE A 50 -9.07 4.36 -3.77
N PHE A 51 -9.42 5.34 -2.95
CA PHE A 51 -10.54 5.27 -2.03
C PHE A 51 -11.59 6.33 -2.36
N ALA A 52 -12.87 6.00 -2.20
CA ALA A 52 -13.91 7.02 -2.14
C ALA A 52 -13.81 7.78 -0.80
N ALA A 53 -14.47 8.93 -0.72
CA ALA A 53 -14.52 9.72 0.51
C ALA A 53 -15.07 8.87 1.67
N GLY A 54 -14.32 8.76 2.76
CA GLY A 54 -14.68 7.98 3.95
C GLY A 54 -14.38 6.48 3.88
N GLU A 55 -13.83 5.95 2.78
CA GLU A 55 -13.52 4.50 2.65
C GLU A 55 -12.05 4.16 2.93
N GLY A 56 -11.18 5.17 3.07
CA GLY A 56 -9.75 5.02 3.32
C GLY A 56 -9.38 4.97 4.81
N PRO A 57 -8.08 4.85 5.12
CA PRO A 57 -7.60 4.91 6.49
C PRO A 57 -7.81 6.31 7.07
N GLU A 58 -8.49 6.39 8.21
CA GLU A 58 -8.64 7.64 8.97
C GLU A 58 -7.49 7.83 9.96
N THR A 59 -7.06 9.08 10.14
CA THR A 59 -6.09 9.50 11.18
C THR A 59 -4.81 8.67 11.25
N ILE A 60 -3.82 9.01 10.41
CA ILE A 60 -2.49 8.41 10.40
C ILE A 60 -1.48 9.37 11.03
N SER A 61 -0.84 8.94 12.12
CA SER A 61 0.19 9.72 12.82
C SER A 61 1.56 9.61 12.14
N GLU A 62 1.79 8.53 11.40
CA GLU A 62 3.01 8.28 10.64
C GLU A 62 3.19 9.21 9.43
N ASP A 63 4.39 9.23 8.85
CA ASP A 63 4.72 10.04 7.67
C ASP A 63 4.73 9.26 6.35
N THR A 64 4.58 7.93 6.40
CA THR A 64 4.60 7.03 5.25
C THR A 64 3.49 6.00 5.34
N LEU A 65 2.78 5.81 4.25
CA LEU A 65 1.86 4.70 4.03
C LEU A 65 2.40 3.78 2.94
N VAL A 66 2.22 2.49 3.13
CA VAL A 66 2.46 1.46 2.12
C VAL A 66 1.12 0.82 1.80
N LEU A 67 0.67 1.00 0.57
CA LEU A 67 -0.52 0.35 0.02
C LEU A 67 -0.08 -0.94 -0.67
N ILE A 68 -0.64 -2.06 -0.21
CA ILE A 68 -0.41 -3.40 -0.74
C ILE A 68 -1.62 -3.73 -1.63
N LEU A 69 -1.43 -3.64 -2.95
CA LEU A 69 -2.46 -3.98 -3.93
C LEU A 69 -2.50 -5.50 -4.16
N PRO A 70 -3.59 -6.04 -4.75
CA PRO A 70 -3.64 -7.46 -5.12
C PRO A 70 -2.45 -7.85 -6.01
N GLY A 71 -1.85 -9.01 -5.73
CA GLY A 71 -0.69 -9.51 -6.47
C GLY A 71 0.67 -9.06 -5.92
N ALA A 72 0.73 -8.10 -4.99
CA ALA A 72 1.99 -7.57 -4.45
C ALA A 72 2.88 -8.59 -3.72
N LYS A 73 2.32 -9.70 -3.24
CA LYS A 73 3.02 -10.71 -2.42
C LYS A 73 3.70 -10.16 -1.15
N VAL A 74 3.44 -8.90 -0.77
CA VAL A 74 3.87 -8.34 0.53
C VAL A 74 2.92 -8.82 1.63
N PRO A 75 3.42 -9.41 2.72
CA PRO A 75 2.58 -9.81 3.85
C PRO A 75 2.06 -8.59 4.61
N LEU A 76 0.77 -8.58 4.92
CA LEU A 76 0.17 -7.55 5.78
C LEU A 76 0.43 -7.87 7.25
N VAL A 77 1.68 -7.70 7.69
CA VAL A 77 2.14 -8.00 9.05
C VAL A 77 2.88 -6.80 9.64
N ARG A 78 2.93 -6.74 10.97
CA ARG A 78 3.74 -5.76 11.68
C ARG A 78 5.23 -6.11 11.51
N THR A 79 6.06 -5.09 11.35
CA THR A 79 7.53 -5.18 11.35
C THR A 79 8.11 -4.14 12.31
N ASP A 80 9.44 -4.05 12.39
CA ASP A 80 10.11 -3.05 13.22
C ASP A 80 9.84 -1.60 12.76
N HIS A 81 9.61 -1.40 11.46
CA HIS A 81 9.40 -0.07 10.87
C HIS A 81 7.96 0.21 10.40
N LEU A 82 7.13 -0.83 10.30
CA LEU A 82 5.75 -0.72 9.79
C LEU A 82 4.75 -1.34 10.77
N ARG A 83 3.70 -0.59 11.11
CA ARG A 83 2.49 -1.12 11.76
C ARG A 83 1.43 -1.48 10.72
N VAL A 84 0.57 -2.41 11.08
CA VAL A 84 -0.65 -2.71 10.31
C VAL A 84 -1.69 -1.62 10.60
N VAL A 85 -2.24 -1.03 9.54
CA VAL A 85 -3.41 -0.14 9.62
C VAL A 85 -4.68 -0.94 9.40
N GLY A 86 -4.69 -1.81 8.38
CA GLY A 86 -5.83 -2.67 8.08
C GLY A 86 -5.98 -3.00 6.61
N ARG A 87 -7.16 -3.49 6.23
CA ARG A 87 -7.58 -3.69 4.85
C ARG A 87 -8.79 -2.82 4.57
N PHE A 88 -8.77 -2.14 3.43
CA PHE A 88 -9.81 -1.19 3.03
C PHE A 88 -10.31 -1.53 1.63
N PRO A 89 -11.63 -1.43 1.37
CA PRO A 89 -12.16 -1.54 0.02
C PRO A 89 -11.68 -0.35 -0.81
N GLY A 90 -11.18 -0.59 -2.02
CA GLY A 90 -10.65 0.45 -2.90
C GLY A 90 -10.87 0.14 -4.38
N LYS A 91 -10.39 1.05 -5.23
CA LYS A 91 -10.53 1.00 -6.68
C LYS A 91 -9.17 1.18 -7.36
N ILE A 92 -8.87 0.34 -8.34
CA ILE A 92 -7.69 0.47 -9.19
C ILE A 92 -8.08 0.55 -10.66
N THR A 93 -7.33 1.32 -11.45
CA THR A 93 -7.59 1.55 -12.89
C THR A 93 -6.75 0.66 -13.81
N ARG A 94 -5.72 0.00 -13.29
CA ARG A 94 -4.75 -0.76 -14.09
C ARG A 94 -5.27 -2.19 -14.32
N ALA A 95 -5.06 -2.71 -15.54
CA ALA A 95 -5.21 -4.13 -15.84
C ALA A 95 -4.13 -4.88 -15.05
N LEU A 96 -4.52 -5.40 -13.90
CA LEU A 96 -3.68 -6.15 -12.97
C LEU A 96 -4.44 -7.45 -12.66
N ILE A 97 -4.65 -8.24 -13.71
CA ILE A 97 -5.01 -9.64 -13.59
C ILE A 97 -3.77 -10.37 -14.11
N PRO A 98 -3.11 -11.23 -13.31
CA PRO A 98 -2.05 -12.08 -13.86
C PRO A 98 -2.65 -12.87 -15.03
N GLU A 99 -1.94 -12.97 -16.16
CA GLU A 99 -2.27 -14.04 -17.10
C GLU A 99 -2.21 -15.35 -16.30
N GLU A 100 -3.30 -16.11 -16.31
CA GLU A 100 -3.32 -17.45 -15.74
C GLU A 100 -2.27 -18.28 -16.51
N ASP A 101 -1.24 -18.76 -15.81
CA ASP A 101 -0.39 -19.87 -16.31
C ASP A 101 -1.16 -21.19 -16.24
#